data_AF-A0A210BJV1-F1
#
_entry.id   AF-A0A210BJV1-F1
#
_cell.length_a   1.000
_cell.length_b   1.000
_cell.length_c   1.000
_cell.angle_alpha   90.00
_cell.angle_beta   90.00
_cell.angle_gamma   90.00
#
_symmetry.space_group_name_H-M   'P 1'
#
loop_
_entity.id
_entity.type
_entity.pdbx_description
1 polymer ?
#
loop_
_entity_poly.entity_id
_entity_poly.type
_entity_poly.pdbx_seq_one_letter_code
_entity_poly.pdbx_strand_id
1 'polypeptide(L)' 'MKILQFNVRLAEGGAAGVALDLHLRALEKGLSSRFVYGYGKGGKKAPVMRNTHRLSNIRRA' A
#
# COMPACT_ATOMS: atom_id res chain seq x y z
N MET A 1 -15.27 -3.50 10.31
CA MET A 1 -13.88 -3.48 10.85
C MET A 1 -13.03 -2.50 10.04
N LYS A 2 -12.06 -1.80 10.66
CA LYS A 2 -11.17 -0.84 9.98
C LYS A 2 -9.72 -1.35 10.05
N ILE A 3 -9.01 -1.38 8.93
CA ILE A 3 -7.66 -1.93 8.83
C ILE A 3 -6.69 -0.82 8.42
N LEU A 4 -5.62 -0.64 9.18
CA LEU A 4 -4.51 0.25 8.84
C LEU A 4 -3.25 -0.59 8.64
N GLN A 5 -2.63 -0.42 7.48
CA GLN A 5 -1.35 -1.01 7.18
C GLN A 5 -0.31 0.09 7.00
N PHE A 6 0.79 -0.03 7.74
CA PHE A 6 1.91 0.90 7.69
C PHE A 6 3.16 0.15 7.28
N ASN A 7 3.77 0.56 6.18
CA ASN A 7 5.01 -0.03 5.67
C ASN A 7 6.04 1.08 5.39
N VAL A 8 7.33 0.77 5.45
CA VAL A 8 8.38 1.77 5.19
C VAL A 8 8.63 1.93 3.69
N ARG A 9 8.58 0.85 2.90
CA ARG A 9 8.89 0.86 1.47
C ARG A 9 7.69 0.42 0.62
N LEU A 10 7.41 1.19 -0.42
CA LEU A 10 6.43 0.87 -1.44
C LEU A 10 7.08 -0.01 -2.51
N ALA A 11 6.40 -1.11 -2.86
CA ALA A 11 6.74 -1.95 -4.00
C ALA A 11 8.09 -2.70 -3.96
N GLU A 12 8.84 -2.64 -2.85
CA GLU A 12 10.16 -3.27 -2.74
C GLU A 12 10.23 -4.23 -1.56
N GLY A 13 10.32 -5.53 -1.86
CA GLY A 13 10.49 -6.60 -0.88
C GLY A 13 9.21 -7.33 -0.47
N GLY A 14 9.38 -8.51 0.14
CA GLY A 14 8.27 -9.44 0.44
C GLY A 14 7.22 -8.87 1.39
N ALA A 15 7.62 -8.11 2.41
CA ALA A 15 6.69 -7.52 3.38
C ALA A 15 5.76 -6.47 2.75
N ALA A 16 6.26 -5.67 1.81
CA ALA A 16 5.46 -4.68 1.09
C ALA A 16 4.43 -5.36 0.17
N GLY A 17 4.82 -6.47 -0.47
CA GLY A 17 3.93 -7.29 -1.29
C GLY A 17 2.80 -7.92 -0.47
N VAL A 18 3.11 -8.52 0.69
CA VAL A 18 2.11 -9.12 1.58
C VAL A 18 1.13 -8.06 2.09
N ALA A 19 1.63 -6.90 2.51
CA ALA A 19 0.78 -5.82 3.00
C ALA A 19 -0.18 -5.30 1.90
N LEU A 20 0.33 -5.15 0.67
CA LEU A 20 -0.50 -4.77 -0.47
C LEU A 20 -1.57 -5.83 -0.79
N ASP A 21 -1.22 -7.12 -0.80
CA ASP A 21 -2.17 -8.21 -1.05
C ASP A 21 -3.30 -8.23 -0.01
N LEU A 22 -2.95 -8.13 1.28
CA LEU A 22 -3.93 -8.04 2.36
C LEU A 22 -4.81 -6.80 2.23
N HIS A 23 -4.26 -5.68 1.77
CA HIS A 23 -5.01 -4.45 1.56
C HIS A 23 -6.06 -4.63 0.46
N LEU A 24 -5.66 -5.18 -0.69
CA LEU A 24 -6.54 -5.42 -1.83
C LEU A 24 -7.66 -6.41 -1.47
N ARG A 25 -7.32 -7.54 -0.83
CA ARG A 25 -8.32 -8.52 -0.37
C ARG A 25 -9.29 -7.95 0.65
N ALA A 26 -8.84 -7.04 1.51
CA ALA A 26 -9.72 -6.35 2.45
C ALA A 26 -10.73 -5.45 1.70
N LEU A 27 -10.28 -4.71 0.68
CA LEU A 27 -11.16 -3.89 -0.15
C LEU A 27 -12.19 -4.73 -0.93
N GLU A 28 -11.78 -5.86 -1.50
CA GLU A 28 -12.68 -6.80 -2.19
C GLU A 28 -13.79 -7.33 -1.27
N LYS A 29 -13.50 -7.48 0.03
CA LYS A 29 -14.47 -7.88 1.06
C LYS A 29 -15.32 -6.71 1.59
N GLY A 30 -15.23 -5.53 0.98
CA GLY A 30 -15.94 -4.33 1.43
C GLY A 30 -15.42 -3.75 2.75
N LEU A 31 -14.23 -4.17 3.21
CA LEU A 31 -13.63 -3.66 4.44
C LEU A 31 -12.90 -2.35 4.15
N SER A 32 -13.06 -1.37 5.05
CA SER A 32 -12.30 -0.13 4.99
C SER A 32 -10.85 -0.41 5.33
N SER A 33 -9.97 -0.27 4.33
CA SER A 33 -8.54 -0.51 4.45
C SER A 33 -7.76 0.73 4.02
N ARG A 34 -6.73 1.08 4.78
CA ARG A 34 -5.81 2.19 4.49
C ARG A 34 -4.39 1.66 4.41
N PHE A 35 -3.67 2.04 3.36
CA PHE A 35 -2.30 1.63 3.11
C PHE A 35 -1.38 2.86 3.11
N VAL A 36 -0.45 2.93 4.06
CA VAL A 36 0.46 4.06 4.26
C VAL A 36 1.90 3.60 4.08
N TYR A 37 2.68 4.39 3.35
CA TYR A 37 4.09 4.10 3.10
C TYR A 37 4.98 5.34 3.12
N GLY A 38 6.24 5.18 3.56
CA GLY A 38 7.20 6.28 3.70
C GLY A 38 8.02 6.58 2.45
N TYR A 39 8.38 5.54 1.70
CA TYR A 39 9.24 5.66 0.52
C TYR A 39 8.62 4.95 -0.69
N GLY A 40 8.64 5.60 -1.85
CA GLY A 40 8.32 5.02 -3.15
C GLY A 40 9.48 4.17 -3.70
N LYS A 41 9.28 3.59 -4.90
CA LYS A 41 10.33 2.87 -5.65
C LYS A 41 11.64 3.70 -5.70
N GLY A 42 12.77 3.05 -5.47
CA GLY A 42 14.10 3.65 -5.46
C GLY A 42 14.38 4.54 -4.24
N GLY A 43 13.66 4.34 -3.13
CA GLY A 43 13.86 5.12 -1.90
C GLY A 43 13.42 6.58 -1.99
N LYS A 44 12.65 6.95 -3.03
CA LYS A 44 12.17 8.32 -3.21
C LYS A 44 11.14 8.64 -2.13
N LYS A 45 11.18 9.83 -1.51
CA LYS A 45 10.14 10.24 -0.56
C LYS A 45 8.77 10.16 -1.23
N ALA A 46 7.89 9.33 -0.68
CA ALA A 46 6.53 9.28 -1.14
C ALA A 46 5.78 10.47 -0.54
N PRO A 47 5.02 11.26 -1.33
CA PRO A 47 4.00 12.08 -0.74
C PRO A 47 3.01 11.12 -0.05
N VAL A 48 2.81 11.28 1.25
CA VAL A 48 1.88 10.45 2.05
C VAL A 48 0.56 10.34 1.30
N MET A 49 0.35 9.21 0.62
CA MET A 49 -0.74 9.05 -0.32
C MET A 49 -2.01 8.74 0.46
N ARG A 50 -2.86 9.75 0.62
CA ARG A 50 -4.22 9.57 1.13
C ARG A 50 -5.12 9.05 0.01
N ASN A 51 -5.80 7.94 0.31
CA ASN A 51 -6.87 7.26 -0.45
C ASN A 51 -6.48 6.37 -1.66
N THR A 52 -6.42 5.07 -1.35
CA THR A 52 -7.10 3.87 -1.91
C THR A 52 -7.39 3.70 -3.42
N HIS A 53 -7.26 4.69 -4.30
CA HIS A 53 -7.61 4.52 -5.74
C HIS A 53 -6.45 4.70 -6.73
N ARG A 54 -5.25 5.08 -6.27
CA ARG A 54 -4.05 5.21 -7.13
C ARG A 54 -2.94 4.20 -6.85
N LEU A 55 -3.30 2.97 -6.46
CA LEU A 55 -2.31 1.88 -6.28
C LEU A 55 -1.83 1.28 -7.61
N SER A 56 -2.37 1.72 -8.76
CA SER A 56 -1.97 1.29 -10.11
C SER A 56 -0.48 1.50 -10.42
N ASN A 57 0.16 2.43 -9.73
CA ASN A 57 1.60 2.71 -9.89
C ASN A 57 2.51 1.74 -9.13
N ILE A 58 1.97 0.92 -8.21
CA ILE A 58 2.76 0.00 -7.38
C ILE A 58 3.12 -1.28 -8.14
N ARG A 59 2.25 -1.74 -9.04
CA ARG A 59 2.48 -2.98 -9.81
C ARG A 59 3.37 -2.81 -11.05
N ARG A 60 3.62 -1.58 -11.51
CA ARG A 60 4.50 -1.28 -12.66
C ARG A 60 5.94 -0.92 -12.24
N ALA A 61 6.24 -1.02 -10.95
CA ALA A 61 7.55 -0.79 -10.36
C ALA A 61 8.33 -2.10 -10.30
#